data_AF-A0A7S1BRB7-F1
#
_entry.id   AF-A0A7S1BRB7-F1
#
_cell.length_a   1.000
_cell.length_b   1.000
_cell.length_c   1.000
_cell.angle_alpha   90.00
_cell.angle_beta   90.00
_cell.angle_gamma   90.00
#
_symmetry.space_group_name_H-M   'P 1'
#
loop_
_entity.id
_entity.type
_entity.pdbx_description
1 polymer ?
#
loop_
_entity_poly.entity_id
_entity_poly.type
_entity_poly.pdbx_seq_one_letter_code
_entity_poly.pdbx_strand_id
1 'polypeptide(L)'
;IIRRMIDATFKSLLVRVKSIASPSWRKTFVKNGIRRCLSTPASSSKSGPPPKSTSWGRNAAAAKNTDLEGKYLDHIRDMHDPSQHIKTLEEEMMGTMGQALGKQDEKVAMAIRAMEKEMEHYSSLLSSNAANERPGGCGDGSLSSSSENNKKLQESARRYNELREKAKVARWELIVHRQAVGFTRQNHKLIHEMYPIGDALPVTQPEEPVSGGKTLSTDGDDKQKFGTQTDWWDRIGRWR
;
A
#
# COMPACT_ATOMS: atom_id res chain seq x y z
N ILE A 1 39.67 -12.28 13.54
CA ILE A 1 39.39 -12.58 12.11
C ILE A 1 37.89 -12.49 11.81
N ILE A 2 37.02 -13.16 12.58
CA ILE A 2 35.55 -13.16 12.38
C ILE A 2 34.90 -11.76 12.50
N ARG A 3 35.29 -10.93 13.48
CA ARG A 3 34.80 -9.53 13.57
C ARG A 3 35.13 -8.66 12.36
N ARG A 4 36.25 -8.92 11.67
CA ARG A 4 36.63 -8.18 10.45
C ARG A 4 35.86 -8.63 9.20
N MET A 5 35.33 -9.85 9.17
CA MET A 5 34.44 -10.30 8.09
C MET A 5 33.05 -9.66 8.20
N ILE A 6 32.51 -9.53 9.42
CA ILE A 6 31.17 -8.96 9.64
C ILE A 6 31.13 -7.47 9.23
N ASP A 7 32.17 -6.70 9.56
CA ASP A 7 32.25 -5.28 9.18
C ASP A 7 32.40 -5.06 7.66
N ALA A 8 33.02 -6.00 6.94
CA ALA A 8 33.17 -5.91 5.49
C ALA A 8 31.84 -6.15 4.75
N THR A 9 31.03 -7.09 5.25
CA THR A 9 29.67 -7.34 4.73
C THR A 9 28.72 -6.18 5.04
N PHE A 10 28.81 -5.58 6.22
CA PHE A 10 27.92 -4.47 6.60
C PHE A 10 28.22 -3.17 5.83
N LYS A 11 29.50 -2.88 5.55
CA LYS A 11 29.89 -1.73 4.71
C LYS A 11 29.49 -1.90 3.24
N SER A 12 29.53 -3.13 2.70
CA SER A 12 29.07 -3.42 1.34
C SER A 12 27.55 -3.24 1.18
N LEU A 13 26.77 -3.63 2.20
CA LEU A 13 25.31 -3.40 2.24
C LEU A 13 24.94 -1.91 2.40
N LEU A 14 25.68 -1.14 3.21
CA LEU A 14 25.43 0.29 3.38
C LEU A 14 25.75 1.14 2.13
N VAL A 15 26.72 0.73 1.32
CA VAL A 15 27.00 1.39 0.02
C VAL A 15 25.89 1.10 -1.00
N ARG A 16 25.26 -0.08 -0.93
CA ARG A 16 24.16 -0.46 -1.83
C ARG A 16 22.83 0.22 -1.49
N VAL A 17 22.57 0.53 -0.21
CA VAL A 17 21.39 1.29 0.21
C VAL A 17 21.51 2.78 -0.13
N LYS A 18 22.72 3.37 -0.09
CA LYS A 18 22.94 4.77 -0.51
C LYS A 18 22.81 5.00 -2.02
N SER A 19 22.80 3.95 -2.84
CA SER A 19 22.65 4.05 -4.30
C SER A 19 21.19 4.06 -4.80
N ILE A 20 20.20 3.85 -3.93
CA ILE A 20 18.77 3.84 -4.30
C ILE A 20 18.07 5.17 -3.90
N ALA A 21 18.75 6.03 -3.14
CA ALA A 21 18.31 7.40 -2.91
C ALA A 21 18.65 8.28 -4.14
N SER A 22 18.00 8.00 -5.27
CA SER A 22 17.96 8.94 -6.41
C SER A 22 16.75 9.85 -6.25
N PRO A 23 16.91 11.14 -5.93
CA PRO A 23 15.83 12.12 -5.93
C PRO A 23 15.46 12.49 -7.38
N SER A 24 14.90 11.54 -8.14
CA SER A 24 14.54 11.73 -9.56
C SER A 24 13.02 11.77 -9.82
N TRP A 25 12.18 11.84 -8.79
CA TRP A 25 10.72 11.88 -8.98
C TRP A 25 10.16 13.29 -9.24
N ARG A 26 11.00 14.34 -9.24
CA ARG A 26 10.62 15.67 -9.75
C ARG A 26 10.99 15.78 -11.22
N LYS A 27 10.03 15.48 -12.10
CA LYS A 27 9.81 16.05 -13.46
C LYS A 27 9.28 14.98 -14.39
N THR A 28 7.97 14.97 -14.58
CA THR A 28 7.29 14.87 -15.89
C THR A 28 5.78 14.85 -15.65
N PHE A 29 5.25 15.94 -15.09
CA PHE A 29 3.83 16.22 -15.28
C PHE A 29 3.68 16.78 -16.69
N VAL A 30 3.25 15.89 -17.59
CA VAL A 30 2.84 16.19 -18.95
C VAL A 30 1.75 17.25 -18.89
N LYS A 31 2.05 18.43 -19.44
CA LYS A 31 1.06 19.47 -19.71
C LYS A 31 0.08 18.95 -20.76
N ASN A 32 -0.96 18.24 -20.33
CA ASN A 32 -2.12 17.98 -21.18
C ASN A 32 -2.89 19.30 -21.29
N GLY A 33 -2.57 20.04 -22.35
CA GLY A 33 -3.29 21.22 -22.78
C GLY A 33 -4.74 20.85 -23.08
N ILE A 34 -5.62 21.26 -22.18
CA ILE A 34 -7.06 21.32 -22.41
C ILE A 34 -7.28 22.33 -23.53
N ARG A 35 -7.37 21.82 -24.78
CA ARG A 35 -7.84 22.59 -25.92
C ARG A 35 -9.31 22.92 -25.69
N ARG A 36 -9.55 24.12 -25.17
CA ARG A 36 -10.84 24.80 -25.27
C ARG A 36 -11.09 25.13 -26.73
N CYS A 37 -11.94 24.34 -27.37
CA CYS A 37 -12.65 24.75 -28.57
C CYS A 37 -14.11 24.43 -28.31
N LEU A 38 -14.95 25.46 -28.18
CA LEU A 38 -16.32 25.47 -28.69
C LEU A 38 -16.75 26.94 -28.76
N SER A 39 -16.68 27.40 -29.99
CA SER A 39 -17.11 28.67 -30.55
C SER A 39 -18.53 29.05 -30.17
N THR A 40 -18.70 30.28 -29.69
CA THR A 40 -19.99 30.97 -29.61
C THR A 40 -20.45 31.33 -31.03
N PRO A 41 -21.64 30.91 -31.48
CA PRO A 41 -22.19 31.37 -32.75
C PRO A 41 -22.65 32.83 -32.61
N ALA A 42 -22.21 33.68 -33.54
CA ALA A 42 -22.69 35.04 -33.71
C ALA A 42 -24.16 35.02 -34.16
N SER A 43 -25.07 35.33 -33.24
CA SER A 43 -26.49 35.54 -33.52
C SER A 43 -26.69 36.94 -34.06
N SER A 44 -27.03 37.03 -35.34
CA SER A 44 -27.43 38.25 -36.03
C SER A 44 -28.70 38.85 -35.46
N SER A 45 -28.67 40.16 -35.28
CA SER A 45 -29.73 41.02 -34.76
C SER A 45 -30.85 41.21 -35.79
N LYS A 46 -32.09 40.91 -35.39
CA LYS A 46 -33.30 41.47 -35.98
C LYS A 46 -34.00 42.32 -34.92
N SER A 47 -34.00 43.63 -35.11
CA SER A 47 -34.62 44.62 -34.24
C SER A 47 -36.16 44.56 -34.37
N GLY A 48 -36.79 43.76 -33.53
CA GLY A 48 -38.23 43.86 -33.25
C GLY A 48 -38.52 44.87 -32.14
N PRO A 49 -39.74 45.41 -32.05
CA PRO A 49 -40.14 46.29 -30.95
C PRO A 49 -40.02 45.55 -29.61
N PRO A 50 -39.53 46.23 -28.55
CA PRO A 50 -39.17 45.57 -27.30
C PRO A 50 -40.38 44.89 -26.67
N PRO A 51 -40.29 43.60 -26.30
CA PRO A 51 -41.37 42.94 -25.56
C PRO A 51 -41.57 43.68 -24.24
N LYS A 52 -42.83 43.84 -23.81
CA LYS A 52 -43.21 44.48 -22.54
C LYS A 52 -42.52 43.74 -21.39
N SER A 53 -41.36 44.26 -20.97
CA SER A 53 -40.57 43.65 -19.90
C SER A 53 -41.37 43.67 -18.62
N THR A 54 -41.59 42.51 -18.01
CA THR A 54 -42.05 42.42 -16.62
C THR A 54 -41.12 43.26 -15.74
N SER A 55 -41.68 43.99 -14.77
CA SER A 55 -40.94 44.91 -13.89
C SER A 55 -39.72 44.25 -13.21
N TRP A 56 -39.81 42.94 -12.97
CA TRP A 56 -38.71 42.10 -12.50
C TRP A 56 -37.51 42.04 -13.46
N GLY A 57 -37.74 42.00 -14.77
CA GLY A 57 -36.68 42.00 -15.78
C GLY A 57 -35.90 43.31 -15.82
N ARG A 58 -36.55 44.45 -15.55
CA ARG A 58 -35.86 45.75 -15.42
C ARG A 58 -35.02 45.85 -14.16
N ASN A 59 -35.53 45.37 -13.03
CA ASN A 59 -34.76 45.36 -11.77
C ASN A 59 -33.57 44.39 -11.85
N ALA A 60 -33.74 43.22 -12.47
CA ALA A 60 -32.64 42.28 -12.69
C ALA A 60 -31.60 42.83 -13.68
N ALA A 61 -32.00 43.57 -14.72
CA ALA A 61 -31.08 44.24 -15.63
C ALA A 61 -30.34 45.41 -14.97
N ALA A 62 -31.03 46.17 -14.10
CA ALA A 62 -30.42 47.24 -13.30
C ALA A 62 -29.44 46.71 -12.23
N ALA A 63 -29.70 45.52 -11.69
CA ALA A 63 -28.80 44.85 -10.74
C ALA A 63 -27.60 44.14 -11.42
N LYS A 64 -27.69 43.83 -12.72
CA LYS A 64 -26.63 43.09 -13.44
C LYS A 64 -25.45 43.95 -13.90
N ASN A 65 -25.58 45.28 -13.92
CA ASN A 65 -24.56 46.19 -14.43
C ASN A 65 -24.45 47.48 -13.61
N THR A 66 -24.53 47.42 -12.29
CA THR A 66 -23.76 48.41 -11.52
C THR A 66 -22.33 47.92 -11.59
N ASP A 67 -21.49 48.62 -12.35
CA ASP A 67 -20.03 48.57 -12.30
C ASP A 67 -19.56 48.88 -10.88
N LEU A 68 -19.83 47.96 -9.96
CA LEU A 68 -19.12 47.84 -8.72
C LEU A 68 -17.80 47.19 -9.10
N GLU A 69 -16.93 47.94 -9.80
CA GLU A 69 -15.51 48.02 -9.45
C GLU A 69 -15.40 48.57 -8.01
N GLY A 70 -16.07 47.90 -7.09
CA GLY A 70 -16.04 48.22 -5.69
C GLY A 70 -14.68 47.78 -5.23
N LYS A 71 -13.89 48.72 -4.73
CA LYS A 71 -12.63 48.49 -4.00
C LYS A 71 -12.70 47.29 -3.04
N TYR A 72 -13.90 46.96 -2.53
CA TYR A 72 -14.19 45.77 -1.74
C TYR A 72 -14.08 44.43 -2.51
N LEU A 73 -14.63 44.31 -3.73
CA LEU A 73 -14.52 43.09 -4.55
C LEU A 73 -13.08 42.88 -5.02
N ASP A 74 -12.35 43.95 -5.32
CA ASP A 74 -10.92 43.84 -5.63
C ASP A 74 -10.11 43.45 -4.40
N HIS A 75 -10.45 43.98 -3.22
CA HIS A 75 -9.85 43.51 -1.97
C HIS A 75 -10.12 42.02 -1.70
N ILE A 76 -11.33 41.52 -1.98
CA ILE A 76 -11.64 40.08 -1.87
C ILE A 76 -10.82 39.27 -2.88
N ARG A 77 -10.68 39.74 -4.12
CA ARG A 77 -9.89 39.06 -5.17
C ARG A 77 -8.39 39.03 -4.83
N ASP A 78 -7.86 40.11 -4.26
CA ASP A 78 -6.47 40.21 -3.81
C ASP A 78 -6.21 39.33 -2.58
N MET A 79 -7.16 39.27 -1.64
CA MET A 79 -7.04 38.48 -0.40
C MET A 79 -7.29 36.98 -0.61
N HIS A 80 -8.12 36.61 -1.58
CA HIS A 80 -8.53 35.23 -1.84
C HIS A 80 -8.30 34.85 -3.29
N ASP A 81 -7.05 34.52 -3.63
CA ASP A 81 -6.75 33.85 -4.89
C ASP A 81 -7.16 32.36 -4.80
N PRO A 82 -8.20 31.91 -5.53
CA PRO A 82 -8.62 30.51 -5.49
C PRO A 82 -7.49 29.55 -5.89
N SER A 83 -6.56 30.01 -6.73
CA SER A 83 -5.40 29.24 -7.17
C SER A 83 -4.46 28.93 -6.02
N GLN A 84 -4.25 29.88 -5.11
CA GLN A 84 -3.44 29.68 -3.91
C GLN A 84 -4.12 28.71 -2.94
N HIS A 85 -5.43 28.86 -2.72
CA HIS A 85 -6.17 27.95 -1.83
C HIS A 85 -6.16 26.51 -2.34
N ILE A 86 -6.37 26.30 -3.65
CA ILE A 86 -6.29 24.97 -4.26
C ILE A 86 -4.90 24.37 -4.04
N LYS A 87 -3.85 25.16 -4.27
CA LYS A 87 -2.47 24.70 -4.05
C LYS A 87 -2.19 24.33 -2.60
N THR A 88 -2.64 25.13 -1.63
CA THR A 88 -2.49 24.81 -0.21
C THR A 88 -3.21 23.50 0.14
N LEU A 89 -4.43 23.30 -0.35
CA LEU A 89 -5.18 22.06 -0.16
C LEU A 89 -4.46 20.85 -0.79
N GLU A 90 -3.91 21.02 -1.99
CA GLU A 90 -3.11 19.97 -2.65
C GLU A 90 -1.88 19.58 -1.81
N GLU A 91 -1.16 20.56 -1.28
CA GLU A 91 0.02 20.34 -0.43
C GLU A 91 -0.35 19.61 0.88
N GLU A 92 -1.44 20.02 1.53
CA GLU A 92 -1.97 19.36 2.73
C GLU A 92 -2.42 17.93 2.46
N MET A 93 -3.13 17.70 1.36
CA MET A 93 -3.56 16.36 0.94
C MET A 93 -2.36 15.47 0.61
N MET A 94 -1.38 15.95 -0.15
CA MET A 94 -0.16 15.20 -0.44
C MET A 94 0.63 14.88 0.84
N GLY A 95 0.70 15.82 1.79
CA GLY A 95 1.35 15.62 3.08
C GLY A 95 0.68 14.52 3.90
N THR A 96 -0.65 14.55 4.02
CA THR A 96 -1.42 13.55 4.77
C THR A 96 -1.36 12.16 4.13
N MET A 97 -1.45 12.08 2.80
CA MET A 97 -1.27 10.82 2.05
C MET A 97 0.13 10.25 2.23
N GLY A 98 1.16 11.10 2.17
CA GLY A 98 2.55 10.71 2.38
C GLY A 98 2.79 10.14 3.79
N GLN A 99 2.25 10.78 4.83
CA GLN A 99 2.33 10.29 6.20
C GLN A 99 1.60 8.95 6.38
N ALA A 100 0.43 8.78 5.77
CA ALA A 100 -0.32 7.52 5.82
C ALA A 100 0.46 6.38 5.16
N LEU A 101 1.05 6.61 4.00
CA LEU A 101 1.91 5.63 3.32
C LEU A 101 3.15 5.30 4.15
N GLY A 102 3.79 6.29 4.77
CA GLY A 102 4.95 6.07 5.64
C GLY A 102 4.64 5.18 6.84
N LYS A 103 3.47 5.34 7.48
CA LYS A 103 3.03 4.46 8.58
C LYS A 103 2.80 3.03 8.12
N GLN A 104 2.24 2.82 6.92
CA GLN A 104 2.04 1.48 6.37
C GLN A 104 3.37 0.81 6.00
N ASP A 105 4.29 1.58 5.44
CA ASP A 105 5.65 1.14 5.14
C ASP A 105 6.38 0.66 6.41
N GLU A 106 6.27 1.43 7.50
CA GLU A 106 6.81 1.07 8.81
C GLU A 106 6.17 -0.20 9.37
N LYS A 107 4.85 -0.38 9.20
CA LYS A 107 4.13 -1.59 9.63
C LYS A 107 4.68 -2.85 8.93
N VAL A 108 4.93 -2.77 7.63
CA VAL A 108 5.54 -3.88 6.86
C VAL A 108 6.96 -4.15 7.34
N ALA A 109 7.78 -3.11 7.49
CA ALA A 109 9.16 -3.23 7.95
C ALA A 109 9.25 -3.86 9.36
N MET A 110 8.38 -3.45 10.29
CA MET A 110 8.33 -4.05 11.63
C MET A 110 7.93 -5.52 11.59
N ALA A 111 6.94 -5.89 10.78
CA ALA A 111 6.50 -7.29 10.65
C ALA A 111 7.63 -8.18 10.09
N ILE A 112 8.39 -7.70 9.10
CA ILE A 112 9.53 -8.42 8.53
C ILE A 112 10.66 -8.56 9.56
N ARG A 113 11.02 -7.49 10.28
CA ARG A 113 12.05 -7.59 11.34
C ARG A 113 11.66 -8.58 12.45
N ALA A 114 10.39 -8.62 12.83
CA ALA A 114 9.89 -9.59 13.80
C ALA A 114 10.02 -11.02 13.26
N MET A 115 9.65 -11.24 12.00
CA MET A 115 9.79 -12.53 11.32
C MET A 115 11.26 -12.98 11.22
N GLU A 116 12.19 -12.08 10.86
CA GLU A 116 13.63 -12.36 10.80
C GLU A 116 14.19 -12.74 12.17
N LYS A 117 13.79 -12.02 13.23
CA LYS A 117 14.20 -12.33 14.59
C LYS A 117 13.76 -13.73 15.03
N GLU A 118 12.54 -14.16 14.71
CA GLU A 118 12.09 -15.52 14.99
C GLU A 118 12.83 -16.56 14.14
N MET A 119 13.22 -16.23 12.91
CA MET A 119 14.05 -17.10 12.07
C MET A 119 15.45 -17.31 12.66
N GLU A 120 16.08 -16.24 13.17
CA GLU A 120 17.36 -16.33 13.89
C GLU A 120 17.22 -17.21 15.13
N HIS A 121 16.14 -17.03 15.90
CA HIS A 121 15.85 -17.85 17.07
C HIS A 121 15.68 -19.33 16.71
N TYR A 122 14.91 -19.64 15.66
CA TYR A 122 14.76 -20.99 15.12
C TYR A 122 16.11 -21.60 14.72
N SER A 123 16.96 -20.84 14.02
CA SER A 123 18.29 -21.30 13.60
C SER A 123 19.23 -21.60 14.78
N SER A 124 19.09 -20.85 15.88
CA SER A 124 19.83 -21.07 17.13
C SER A 124 19.39 -22.35 17.84
N LEU A 125 18.08 -22.63 17.88
CA LEU A 125 17.55 -23.89 18.40
C LEU A 125 18.01 -25.09 17.57
N LEU A 126 18.02 -24.97 16.24
CA LEU A 126 18.52 -26.02 15.35
C LEU A 126 20.00 -26.34 15.62
N SER A 127 20.82 -25.30 15.78
CA SER A 127 22.25 -25.43 16.04
C SER A 127 22.54 -26.05 17.41
N SER A 128 21.78 -25.67 18.44
CA SER A 128 21.93 -26.27 19.78
C SER A 128 21.46 -27.73 19.83
N ASN A 129 20.42 -28.08 19.07
CA ASN A 129 19.98 -29.47 18.96
C ASN A 129 21.04 -30.35 18.25
N ALA A 130 21.60 -29.88 17.14
CA ALA A 130 22.66 -30.58 16.41
C ALA A 130 23.93 -30.80 17.25
N ALA A 131 24.27 -29.87 18.16
CA ALA A 131 25.41 -30.03 19.06
C ALA A 131 25.21 -31.14 20.11
N ASN A 132 23.96 -31.41 20.49
CA ASN A 132 23.61 -32.43 21.48
C ASN A 132 23.59 -33.85 20.88
N GLU A 133 23.33 -34.00 19.57
CA GLU A 133 23.26 -35.30 18.88
C GLU A 133 24.64 -35.94 18.57
N ARG A 134 25.70 -35.59 19.31
CA ARG A 134 27.01 -36.20 19.08
C ARG A 134 26.93 -37.73 19.23
N PRO A 135 27.30 -38.52 18.20
CA PRO A 135 26.95 -39.93 18.04
C PRO A 135 27.73 -40.92 18.93
N GLY A 136 28.13 -40.54 20.15
CA GLY A 136 28.99 -41.37 21.02
C GLY A 136 28.57 -41.45 22.48
N GLY A 137 27.44 -40.85 22.87
CA GLY A 137 26.95 -40.91 24.26
C GLY A 137 26.17 -42.20 24.50
N CYS A 138 26.80 -43.22 25.07
CA CYS A 138 26.13 -44.37 25.70
C CYS A 138 25.43 -43.91 26.99
N GLY A 139 24.39 -43.09 26.84
CA GLY A 139 23.62 -42.50 27.94
C GLY A 139 22.21 -43.07 27.98
N ASP A 140 22.04 -44.11 28.80
CA ASP A 140 20.74 -44.61 29.22
C ASP A 140 20.04 -43.53 30.06
N GLY A 141 18.98 -42.89 29.52
CA GLY A 141 18.03 -42.13 30.35
C GLY A 141 17.58 -40.70 29.95
N SER A 142 17.85 -40.15 28.76
CA SER A 142 17.37 -38.78 28.42
C SER A 142 16.39 -38.68 27.25
N LEU A 143 15.35 -39.52 27.21
CA LEU A 143 14.24 -39.37 26.24
C LEU A 143 13.44 -38.07 26.43
N SER A 144 13.40 -37.52 27.65
CA SER A 144 12.62 -36.31 27.97
C SER A 144 13.20 -35.02 27.37
N SER A 145 14.52 -34.88 27.33
CA SER A 145 15.18 -33.63 26.90
C SER A 145 15.07 -33.39 25.39
N SER A 146 15.19 -34.47 24.59
CA SER A 146 15.01 -34.40 23.13
C SER A 146 13.57 -34.01 22.74
N SER A 147 12.58 -34.54 23.47
CA SER A 147 11.17 -34.20 23.26
C SER A 147 10.89 -32.70 23.49
N GLU A 148 11.47 -32.11 24.53
CA GLU A 148 11.29 -30.69 24.85
C GLU A 148 11.93 -29.76 23.81
N ASN A 149 13.13 -30.08 23.31
CA ASN A 149 13.79 -29.27 22.29
C ASN A 149 13.03 -29.28 20.96
N ASN A 150 12.51 -30.45 20.57
CA ASN A 150 11.65 -30.57 19.38
C ASN A 150 10.36 -29.75 19.50
N LYS A 151 9.73 -29.74 20.68
CA LYS A 151 8.54 -28.89 20.94
C LYS A 151 8.87 -27.40 20.80
N LYS A 152 9.99 -26.93 21.36
CA LYS A 152 10.43 -25.53 21.24
C LYS A 152 10.72 -25.15 19.79
N LEU A 153 11.34 -26.05 19.03
CA LEU A 153 11.63 -25.85 17.61
C LEU A 153 10.32 -25.71 16.79
N GLN A 154 9.35 -26.60 17.04
CA GLN A 154 8.03 -26.53 16.41
C GLN A 154 7.27 -25.25 16.79
N GLU A 155 7.33 -24.83 18.05
CA GLU A 155 6.69 -23.58 18.49
C GLU A 155 7.31 -22.36 17.81
N SER A 156 8.64 -22.30 17.71
CA SER A 156 9.33 -21.22 17.01
C SER A 156 8.98 -21.19 15.52
N ALA A 157 8.84 -22.36 14.87
CA ALA A 157 8.38 -22.45 13.48
C ALA A 157 6.94 -21.94 13.31
N ARG A 158 6.03 -22.24 14.25
CA ARG A 158 4.66 -21.70 14.25
C ARG A 158 4.65 -20.19 14.37
N ARG A 159 5.39 -19.63 15.35
CA ARG A 159 5.49 -18.17 15.54
C ARG A 159 6.05 -17.47 14.31
N TYR A 160 7.07 -18.02 13.67
CA TYR A 160 7.60 -17.52 12.40
C TYR A 160 6.51 -17.47 11.32
N ASN A 161 5.74 -18.56 11.15
CA ASN A 161 4.68 -18.63 10.16
C ASN A 161 3.53 -17.64 10.45
N GLU A 162 3.17 -17.43 11.72
CA GLU A 162 2.18 -16.41 12.11
C GLU A 162 2.66 -15.00 11.77
N LEU A 163 3.92 -14.67 12.08
CA LEU A 163 4.52 -13.38 11.75
C LEU A 163 4.64 -13.19 10.24
N ARG A 164 4.92 -14.25 9.50
CA ARG A 164 4.95 -14.26 8.04
C ARG A 164 3.58 -13.90 7.45
N GLU A 165 2.49 -14.47 7.97
CA GLU A 165 1.14 -14.10 7.53
C GLU A 165 0.83 -12.64 7.86
N LYS A 166 1.23 -12.13 9.03
CA LYS A 166 1.11 -10.71 9.37
C LYS A 166 1.89 -9.82 8.39
N ALA A 167 3.10 -10.21 8.00
CA ALA A 167 3.91 -9.49 7.02
C ALA A 167 3.25 -9.47 5.63
N LYS A 168 2.63 -10.59 5.21
CA LYS A 168 1.86 -10.64 3.95
C LYS A 168 0.66 -9.71 3.96
N VAL A 169 -0.11 -9.71 5.06
CA VAL A 169 -1.27 -8.83 5.23
C VAL A 169 -0.84 -7.36 5.20
N ALA A 170 0.17 -6.97 5.98
CA ALA A 170 0.69 -5.61 5.97
C ALA A 170 1.19 -5.20 4.58
N ARG A 171 1.87 -6.11 3.86
CA ARG A 171 2.35 -5.84 2.50
C ARG A 171 1.19 -5.64 1.51
N TRP A 172 0.13 -6.42 1.63
CA TRP A 172 -1.08 -6.25 0.82
C TRP A 172 -1.76 -4.90 1.12
N GLU A 173 -1.89 -4.52 2.40
CA GLU A 173 -2.43 -3.22 2.79
C GLU A 173 -1.64 -2.07 2.16
N LEU A 174 -0.30 -2.14 2.18
CA LEU A 174 0.56 -1.13 1.54
C LEU A 174 0.32 -1.04 0.03
N ILE A 175 0.15 -2.17 -0.66
CA ILE A 175 -0.17 -2.19 -2.09
C ILE A 175 -1.51 -1.49 -2.35
N VAL A 176 -2.55 -1.83 -1.58
CA VAL A 176 -3.89 -1.23 -1.69
C VAL A 176 -3.83 0.28 -1.44
N HIS A 177 -3.14 0.72 -0.40
CA HIS A 177 -2.97 2.14 -0.10
C HIS A 177 -2.26 2.89 -1.23
N ARG A 178 -1.20 2.30 -1.81
CA ARG A 178 -0.51 2.90 -2.96
C ARG A 178 -1.43 2.98 -4.18
N GLN A 179 -2.22 1.95 -4.45
CA GLN A 179 -3.17 1.98 -5.57
C GLN A 179 -4.24 3.06 -5.36
N ALA A 180 -4.73 3.25 -4.13
CA ALA A 180 -5.70 4.30 -3.79
C ALA A 180 -5.14 5.72 -4.00
N VAL A 181 -3.82 5.91 -3.83
CA VAL A 181 -3.13 7.19 -4.10
C VAL A 181 -2.82 7.38 -5.60
N GLY A 182 -3.08 6.38 -6.44
CA GLY A 182 -2.90 6.45 -7.89
C GLY A 182 -1.62 5.82 -8.43
N PHE A 183 -0.87 5.06 -7.61
CA PHE A 183 0.29 4.29 -8.09
C PHE A 183 -0.20 3.03 -8.83
N THR A 184 -0.46 3.15 -10.14
CA THR A 184 -0.99 2.04 -10.95
C THR A 184 0.10 1.19 -11.61
N ARG A 185 1.16 1.82 -12.14
CA ARG A 185 2.18 1.12 -12.93
C ARG A 185 3.20 0.40 -12.03
N GLN A 186 3.32 -0.92 -12.21
CA GLN A 186 4.34 -1.79 -11.56
C GLN A 186 4.33 -1.79 -10.02
N ASN A 187 3.22 -1.36 -9.39
CA ASN A 187 3.13 -1.21 -7.95
C ASN A 187 3.44 -2.53 -7.19
N HIS A 188 2.82 -3.63 -7.60
CA HIS A 188 3.03 -4.94 -6.96
C HIS A 188 4.49 -5.39 -7.05
N LYS A 189 5.09 -5.35 -8.24
CA LYS A 189 6.46 -5.79 -8.48
C LYS A 189 7.45 -5.03 -7.60
N LEU A 190 7.33 -3.69 -7.56
CA LEU A 190 8.18 -2.84 -6.73
C LEU A 190 8.07 -3.23 -5.24
N ILE A 191 6.85 -3.42 -4.74
CA ILE A 191 6.63 -3.77 -3.33
C ILE A 191 7.14 -5.19 -3.00
N HIS A 192 7.03 -6.15 -3.91
CA HIS A 192 7.62 -7.47 -3.73
C HIS A 192 9.15 -7.46 -3.72
N GLU A 193 9.78 -6.60 -4.52
CA GLU A 193 11.24 -6.41 -4.55
C GLU A 193 11.76 -5.68 -3.31
N MET A 194 11.02 -4.67 -2.83
CA MET A 194 11.38 -3.92 -1.62
C MET A 194 11.18 -4.74 -0.34
N TYR A 195 10.13 -5.56 -0.30
CA TYR A 195 9.71 -6.33 0.88
C TYR A 195 9.60 -7.83 0.56
N PRO A 196 10.74 -8.50 0.38
CA PRO A 196 10.77 -9.94 0.18
C PRO A 196 10.30 -10.64 1.47
N ILE A 197 9.43 -11.63 1.32
CA ILE A 197 8.94 -12.46 2.42
C ILE A 197 9.37 -13.90 2.09
N GLY A 198 10.07 -14.55 3.01
CA GLY A 198 10.57 -15.91 2.85
C GLY A 198 9.47 -16.97 2.75
N ASP A 199 9.86 -18.22 2.56
CA ASP A 199 8.94 -19.36 2.54
C ASP A 199 8.54 -19.79 3.96
N ALA A 200 7.43 -20.53 4.06
CA ALA A 200 6.96 -21.03 5.36
C ALA A 200 7.89 -22.12 5.89
N LEU A 201 8.12 -22.13 7.19
CA LEU A 201 8.85 -23.22 7.84
C LEU A 201 7.95 -24.45 7.96
N PRO A 202 8.49 -25.67 7.77
CA PRO A 202 7.71 -26.89 7.91
C PRO A 202 7.27 -27.04 9.37
N VAL A 203 5.97 -26.99 9.62
CA VAL A 203 5.37 -27.33 10.91
C VAL A 203 4.73 -28.68 10.73
N THR A 204 5.27 -29.70 11.40
CA THR A 204 4.54 -30.95 11.60
C THR A 204 3.31 -30.57 12.40
N GLN A 205 2.16 -30.47 11.74
CA GLN A 205 0.92 -30.37 12.49
C GLN A 205 0.85 -31.68 13.28
N PRO A 206 0.78 -31.63 14.62
CA PRO A 206 0.34 -32.80 15.35
C PRO A 206 -0.98 -33.14 14.70
N GLU A 207 -1.08 -34.34 14.15
CA GLU A 207 -2.31 -34.82 13.53
C GLU A 207 -3.40 -34.62 14.57
N GLU A 208 -4.11 -33.50 14.50
CA GLU A 208 -5.35 -33.30 15.22
C GLU A 208 -6.14 -34.54 14.80
N PRO A 209 -6.54 -35.41 15.75
CA PRO A 209 -7.28 -36.60 15.40
C PRO A 209 -8.43 -36.10 14.56
N VAL A 210 -8.44 -36.53 13.29
CA VAL A 210 -9.40 -36.09 12.28
C VAL A 210 -10.76 -36.54 12.79
N SER A 211 -11.35 -35.73 13.67
CA SER A 211 -12.70 -35.86 14.17
C SER A 211 -13.53 -35.84 12.90
N GLY A 212 -14.16 -36.98 12.60
CA GLY A 212 -14.75 -37.35 11.32
C GLY A 212 -15.83 -36.38 10.82
N GLY A 213 -15.41 -35.18 10.46
CA GLY A 213 -16.15 -34.19 9.73
C GLY A 213 -16.24 -34.68 8.30
N LYS A 214 -17.33 -35.38 8.02
CA LYS A 214 -17.87 -35.68 6.69
C LYS A 214 -17.35 -34.69 5.66
N THR A 215 -16.61 -35.20 4.69
CA THR A 215 -16.59 -34.67 3.33
C THR A 215 -18.04 -34.60 2.83
N LEU A 216 -18.72 -33.50 3.16
CA LEU A 216 -19.99 -33.15 2.56
C LEU A 216 -19.68 -32.71 1.14
N SER A 217 -19.72 -33.67 0.23
CA SER A 217 -19.89 -33.42 -1.20
C SER A 217 -21.20 -32.66 -1.38
N THR A 218 -21.16 -31.34 -1.32
CA THR A 218 -22.20 -30.49 -1.91
C THR A 218 -21.94 -30.46 -3.41
N ASP A 219 -22.46 -31.47 -4.09
CA ASP A 219 -22.90 -31.34 -5.47
C ASP A 219 -23.99 -30.26 -5.52
N GLY A 220 -23.89 -29.35 -6.48
CA GLY A 220 -25.00 -28.48 -6.89
C GLY A 220 -25.16 -27.18 -6.10
N ASP A 221 -24.23 -26.25 -6.27
CA ASP A 221 -24.54 -24.82 -6.16
C ASP A 221 -23.49 -24.08 -7.00
N ASP A 222 -23.90 -23.61 -8.19
CA ASP A 222 -23.17 -22.65 -9.02
C ASP A 222 -23.11 -21.28 -8.34
N LYS A 223 -22.62 -21.25 -7.09
CA LYS A 223 -22.14 -20.03 -6.46
C LYS A 223 -20.95 -19.63 -7.30
N GLN A 224 -21.16 -18.65 -8.18
CA GLN A 224 -20.10 -17.96 -8.92
C GLN A 224 -18.93 -17.82 -7.96
N LYS A 225 -17.89 -18.65 -8.16
CA LYS A 225 -16.65 -18.54 -7.41
C LYS A 225 -16.21 -17.12 -7.70
N PHE A 226 -16.36 -16.25 -6.70
CA PHE A 226 -15.84 -14.91 -6.78
C PHE A 226 -14.36 -15.13 -7.07
N GLY A 227 -13.96 -14.89 -8.32
CA GLY A 227 -12.60 -15.18 -8.76
C GLY A 227 -11.63 -14.54 -7.77
N THR A 228 -10.40 -15.06 -7.70
CA THR A 228 -9.31 -14.39 -6.99
C THR A 228 -9.41 -12.88 -7.19
N GLN A 229 -9.27 -12.06 -6.15
CA GLN A 229 -9.59 -10.62 -6.16
C GLN A 229 -9.13 -9.84 -7.43
N THR A 230 -8.08 -10.32 -8.11
CA THR A 230 -7.62 -9.92 -9.45
C THR A 230 -8.66 -10.07 -10.57
N ASP A 231 -9.45 -11.15 -10.63
CA ASP A 231 -10.51 -11.39 -11.61
C ASP A 231 -11.59 -10.31 -11.57
N TRP A 232 -11.89 -9.76 -10.39
CA TRP A 232 -12.88 -8.69 -10.26
C TRP A 232 -12.39 -7.39 -10.91
N TRP A 233 -11.10 -7.07 -10.76
CA TRP A 233 -10.50 -5.89 -11.38
C TRP A 233 -10.35 -6.04 -12.90
N ASP A 234 -9.96 -7.23 -13.38
CA ASP A 234 -9.91 -7.52 -14.82
C ASP A 234 -11.30 -7.48 -15.47
N ARG A 235 -12.32 -7.94 -14.75
CA ARG A 235 -13.72 -7.93 -15.21
C ARG A 235 -14.33 -6.52 -15.23
N ILE A 236 -13.91 -5.60 -14.36
CA ILE A 236 -14.38 -4.20 -14.37
C ILE A 236 -13.70 -3.35 -15.46
N GLY A 237 -12.55 -3.79 -16.00
CA GLY A 237 -12.18 -3.57 -17.41
C GLY A 237 -12.36 -2.17 -18.01
N ARG A 238 -12.15 -1.11 -17.22
CA ARG A 238 -12.16 0.30 -17.67
C ARG A 238 -10.75 0.88 -17.84
N TRP A 239 -9.80 0.06 -18.30
CA TRP A 239 -8.48 0.53 -18.70
C TRP A 239 -8.04 -0.22 -19.97
N ARG A 240 -8.53 0.25 -21.11
CA ARG A 240 -7.81 0.21 -22.38
C ARG A 240 -7.30 1.60 -22.68
#